data_AF-A0A519VNK1-F1
#
_entry.id   AF-A0A519VNK1-F1
#
_cell.length_a   1.000
_cell.length_b   1.000
_cell.length_c   1.000
_cell.angle_alpha   90.00
_cell.angle_beta   90.00
_cell.angle_gamma   90.00
#
_symmetry.space_group_name_H-M   'P 1'
#
loop_
_entity.id
_entity.type
_entity.pdbx_description
1 polymer ?
#
loop_
_entity_poly.entity_id
_entity_poly.type
_entity_poly.pdbx_seq_one_letter_code
_entity_poly.pdbx_strand_id
1 'polypeptide(L)'
;MKKFLLVCLFFVVSLSLSAQVKLLTLKELDKRIAKGNDTTYVINFWATWCAPCIEELPHFEKLNTEYKNKPVKVILLSFDSKSKLQSRVIPFVKNQKLEAE
;
A
#
# COMPACT_ATOMS: atom_id res chain seq x y z
N MET A 1 -12.70 9.06 39.31
CA MET A 1 -11.56 8.18 38.95
C MET A 1 -11.86 7.19 37.82
N LYS A 2 -13.06 6.57 37.75
CA LYS A 2 -13.44 5.65 36.64
C LYS A 2 -13.52 6.31 35.25
N LYS A 3 -13.85 7.61 35.20
CA LYS A 3 -13.94 8.38 33.94
C LYS A 3 -12.56 8.61 33.27
N PHE A 4 -11.49 8.70 34.05
CA PHE A 4 -10.12 8.84 33.51
C PHE A 4 -9.61 7.51 32.94
N LEU A 5 -10.00 6.38 33.55
CA LEU A 5 -9.67 5.04 33.05
C LEU A 5 -10.29 4.76 31.66
N LEU A 6 -11.53 5.24 31.43
CA LEU A 6 -12.23 5.13 30.15
C LEU A 6 -11.62 5.99 29.04
N VAL A 7 -11.10 7.18 29.38
CA VAL A 7 -10.43 8.07 28.40
C VAL A 7 -9.08 7.50 27.97
N CYS A 8 -8.29 6.92 28.89
CA CYS A 8 -7.05 6.23 28.52
C CYS A 8 -7.31 4.98 27.67
N LEU A 9 -8.39 4.24 27.93
CA LEU A 9 -8.73 3.05 27.14
C LEU A 9 -9.13 3.41 25.70
N PHE A 10 -9.78 4.56 25.49
CA PHE A 10 -10.13 5.04 24.14
C PHE A 10 -8.92 5.51 23.33
N PHE A 11 -7.91 6.10 23.97
CA PHE A 11 -6.73 6.64 23.29
C PHE A 11 -5.74 5.55 22.82
N VAL A 12 -5.69 4.40 23.51
CA VAL A 12 -4.78 3.29 23.15
C VAL A 12 -5.27 2.52 21.91
N VAL A 13 -6.58 2.47 21.68
CA VAL A 13 -7.17 1.73 20.54
C VAL A 13 -6.88 2.40 19.19
N SER A 14 -6.65 3.72 19.17
CA SER A 14 -6.47 4.48 17.92
C SER A 14 -5.10 4.30 17.25
N LEU A 15 -4.09 3.77 17.96
CA LEU A 15 -2.69 3.85 17.52
C LEU A 15 -2.18 2.66 16.69
N SER A 16 -3.01 1.66 16.40
CA SER A 16 -2.55 0.42 15.75
C SER A 16 -3.26 0.13 14.42
N LEU A 17 -3.13 1.05 13.46
CA LEU A 17 -3.35 0.72 12.05
C LEU A 17 -1.99 0.71 11.34
N SER A 18 -1.17 -0.29 11.66
CA SER A 18 0.05 -0.54 10.89
C SER A 18 -0.37 -1.01 9.50
N ALA A 19 -0.03 -0.24 8.47
CA ALA A 19 -0.29 -0.58 7.08
C ALA A 19 0.35 -1.94 6.78
N GLN A 20 -0.47 -2.98 6.70
CA GLN A 20 -0.02 -4.30 6.30
C GLN A 20 0.14 -4.28 4.79
N VAL A 21 1.38 -4.40 4.30
CA VAL A 21 1.67 -4.50 2.88
C VAL A 21 0.96 -5.73 2.34
N LYS A 22 -0.06 -5.51 1.51
CA LYS A 22 -0.84 -6.59 0.95
C LYS A 22 -0.12 -7.10 -0.29
N LEU A 23 0.42 -8.30 -0.19
CA LEU A 23 1.16 -8.89 -1.30
C LEU A 23 0.18 -9.42 -2.33
N LEU A 24 0.21 -8.82 -3.52
CA LEU A 24 -0.49 -9.31 -4.70
C LEU A 24 0.50 -9.98 -5.63
N THR A 25 0.26 -11.24 -5.97
CA THR A 25 0.92 -11.87 -7.11
C THR A 25 0.27 -11.40 -8.42
N LEU A 26 1.00 -11.50 -9.53
CA LEU A 26 0.46 -11.25 -10.86
C LEU A 26 -0.83 -12.05 -11.12
N LYS A 27 -0.89 -13.30 -10.66
CA LYS A 27 -2.08 -14.15 -10.81
C LYS A 27 -3.29 -13.63 -10.01
N GLU A 28 -3.07 -13.07 -8.83
CA GLU A 28 -4.15 -12.44 -8.05
C GLU A 28 -4.60 -11.13 -8.66
N LEU A 29 -3.66 -10.35 -9.23
CA LEU A 29 -3.96 -9.15 -9.98
C LEU A 29 -4.81 -9.46 -11.22
N ASP A 30 -4.42 -10.46 -12.02
CA ASP A 30 -5.17 -10.90 -13.21
C ASP A 30 -6.60 -11.28 -12.86
N LYS A 31 -6.78 -12.10 -11.81
CA LYS A 31 -8.12 -12.49 -11.34
C LYS A 31 -8.96 -11.29 -10.91
N ARG A 32 -8.35 -10.29 -10.29
CA ARG A 32 -9.05 -9.10 -9.80
C ARG A 32 -9.52 -8.22 -10.96
N ILE A 33 -8.65 -7.96 -11.93
CA ILE A 33 -8.96 -7.13 -13.08
C ILE A 33 -9.95 -7.84 -14.01
N ALA A 34 -9.80 -9.15 -14.21
CA ALA A 34 -10.69 -9.95 -15.05
C ALA A 34 -12.12 -10.06 -14.52
N LYS A 35 -12.35 -9.80 -13.23
CA LYS A 35 -13.68 -9.86 -12.63
C LYS A 35 -14.62 -8.76 -13.14
N GLY A 36 -14.10 -7.74 -13.83
CA GLY A 36 -14.90 -6.71 -14.50
C GLY A 36 -15.78 -5.94 -13.52
N ASN A 37 -15.22 -4.95 -12.84
CA ASN A 37 -15.95 -4.02 -11.98
C ASN A 37 -15.82 -2.58 -12.51
N ASP A 38 -16.66 -1.67 -12.02
CA ASP A 38 -16.56 -0.23 -12.33
C ASP A 38 -15.33 0.46 -11.70
N THR A 39 -14.27 -0.30 -11.37
CA THR A 39 -13.05 0.23 -10.77
C THR A 39 -11.97 0.42 -11.83
N THR A 40 -11.46 1.65 -11.95
CA THR A 40 -10.27 1.92 -12.76
C THR A 40 -9.02 1.55 -11.96
N TYR A 41 -8.12 0.79 -12.57
CA TYR A 41 -6.85 0.40 -11.95
C TYR A 41 -5.70 1.16 -12.57
N VAL A 42 -4.86 1.77 -11.74
CA VAL A 42 -3.58 2.36 -12.13
C VAL A 42 -2.49 1.52 -11.51
N ILE A 43 -1.67 0.89 -12.35
CA ILE A 43 -0.69 -0.11 -11.91
C ILE A 43 0.70 0.41 -12.27
N ASN A 44 1.51 0.64 -11.25
CA ASN A 44 2.92 0.95 -11.41
C ASN A 44 3.75 -0.29 -11.08
N PHE A 45 4.62 -0.67 -12.01
CA PHE A 45 5.54 -1.78 -11.84
C PHE A 45 6.89 -1.22 -11.43
N TRP A 46 7.36 -1.55 -10.23
CA TRP A 46 8.57 -0.96 -9.67
C TRP A 46 9.48 -2.03 -9.08
N ALA A 47 10.71 -1.64 -8.77
CA ALA A 47 11.61 -2.46 -7.97
C ALA A 47 12.50 -1.57 -7.12
N THR A 48 12.95 -2.11 -5.99
CA THR A 48 13.82 -1.43 -5.02
C THR A 48 15.20 -1.03 -5.58
N TRP A 49 15.55 -1.57 -6.75
CA TRP A 49 16.79 -1.28 -7.49
C TRP A 49 16.54 -0.44 -8.76
N CYS A 50 15.29 -0.12 -9.08
CA CYS A 50 14.94 0.73 -10.23
C CYS A 50 14.86 2.20 -9.78
N ALA A 51 15.96 2.95 -9.93
CA ALA A 51 16.02 4.35 -9.54
C ALA A 51 14.89 5.24 -10.13
N PRO A 52 14.63 5.26 -11.45
CA PRO A 52 13.56 6.10 -11.99
C PRO A 52 12.18 5.67 -11.49
N CYS A 53 11.93 4.36 -11.31
CA CYS A 53 10.66 3.88 -10.75
C CYS A 53 10.44 4.42 -9.32
N ILE A 54 11.50 4.49 -8.51
CA ILE A 54 11.44 4.99 -7.13
C ILE A 54 11.15 6.49 -7.10
N GLU A 55 11.75 7.26 -8.02
CA GLU A 55 11.50 8.70 -8.16
C GLU A 55 10.04 9.00 -8.52
N GLU A 56 9.35 8.08 -9.20
CA GLU A 56 7.94 8.23 -9.56
C GLU A 56 6.95 7.89 -8.44
N LEU A 57 7.34 7.09 -7.44
CA LEU A 57 6.43 6.60 -6.39
C LEU A 57 5.67 7.71 -5.66
N PRO A 58 6.27 8.86 -5.29
CA PRO A 58 5.54 9.95 -4.64
C PRO A 58 4.37 10.50 -5.48
N HIS A 59 4.46 10.44 -6.82
CA HIS A 59 3.38 10.87 -7.69
C HIS A 59 2.21 9.87 -7.69
N PHE A 60 2.50 8.58 -7.61
CA PHE A 60 1.47 7.54 -7.47
C PHE A 60 0.80 7.57 -6.08
N GLU A 61 1.54 7.88 -5.02
CA GLU A 61 0.96 8.10 -3.67
C GLU A 61 0.05 9.33 -3.63
N LYS A 62 0.44 10.41 -4.31
CA LYS A 62 -0.42 11.59 -4.49
C LYS A 62 -1.71 11.22 -5.23
N LEU A 63 -1.61 10.47 -6.32
CA LEU A 63 -2.76 9.98 -7.07
C LEU A 63 -3.67 9.09 -6.21
N ASN A 64 -3.10 8.18 -5.42
CA ASN A 64 -3.84 7.33 -4.49
C ASN A 64 -4.66 8.17 -3.49
N THR A 65 -4.04 9.24 -2.97
CA THR A 65 -4.67 10.17 -2.03
C THR A 65 -5.82 10.94 -2.69
N GLU A 66 -5.60 11.52 -3.88
CA GLU A 66 -6.60 12.30 -4.61
C GLU A 66 -7.85 11.48 -5.00
N TYR A 67 -7.68 10.19 -5.24
CA TYR A 67 -8.74 9.31 -5.69
C TYR A 67 -9.24 8.32 -4.62
N LYS A 68 -8.84 8.48 -3.35
CA LYS A 68 -9.19 7.58 -2.24
C LYS A 68 -10.69 7.27 -2.11
N ASN A 69 -11.55 8.23 -2.46
CA ASN A 69 -13.02 8.13 -2.37
C ASN A 69 -13.70 7.88 -3.72
N LYS A 70 -12.94 7.57 -4.77
CA LYS A 70 -13.44 7.27 -6.12
C LYS A 70 -13.23 5.78 -6.43
N PRO A 71 -13.89 5.22 -7.44
CA PRO A 71 -13.64 3.85 -7.87
C PRO A 71 -12.34 3.77 -8.69
N VAL A 72 -11.24 4.22 -8.09
CA VAL A 72 -9.89 4.14 -8.67
C VAL A 72 -8.97 3.51 -7.63
N LYS A 73 -8.13 2.58 -8.07
CA LYS A 73 -7.14 1.91 -7.21
C LYS A 73 -5.76 2.03 -7.82
N VAL A 74 -4.82 2.56 -7.04
CA VAL A 74 -3.39 2.61 -7.37
C VAL A 74 -2.73 1.38 -6.76
N ILE A 75 -2.01 0.62 -7.59
CA ILE A 75 -1.31 -0.60 -7.20
C ILE A 75 0.18 -0.45 -7.54
N LEU A 76 1.05 -0.64 -6.54
CA LEU A 76 2.51 -0.60 -6.66
C LEU A 76 3.07 -2.02 -6.68
N LEU A 77 3.08 -2.66 -7.85
CA LEU A 77 3.51 -4.05 -7.99
C LEU A 77 5.05 -4.16 -8.06
N SER A 78 5.63 -4.76 -7.02
CA SER A 78 7.07 -5.00 -6.94
C SER A 78 7.52 -6.15 -7.84
N PHE A 79 8.55 -5.88 -8.66
CA PHE A 79 9.26 -6.84 -9.51
C PHE A 79 10.50 -7.46 -8.84
N ASP A 80 10.74 -7.16 -7.57
CA ASP A 80 11.79 -7.83 -6.80
C ASP A 80 11.52 -9.33 -6.67
N SER A 81 12.59 -10.13 -6.66
CA SER A 81 12.49 -11.57 -6.41
C SER A 81 11.81 -11.85 -5.06
N LYS A 82 10.97 -12.88 -4.99
CA LYS A 82 10.28 -13.28 -3.73
C LYS A 82 11.23 -13.46 -2.55
N SER A 83 12.46 -13.92 -2.78
CA SER A 83 13.50 -14.07 -1.74
C SER A 83 13.95 -12.74 -1.11
N LYS A 84 13.71 -11.60 -1.78
CA LYS A 84 14.04 -10.25 -1.31
C LYS A 84 12.86 -9.54 -0.63
N LEU A 85 11.69 -10.18 -0.56
CA LEU A 85 10.49 -9.62 0.03
C LEU A 85 10.71 -9.11 1.47
N GLN A 86 11.18 -9.98 2.35
CA GLN A 86 11.37 -9.66 3.77
C GLN A 86 12.59 -8.77 4.02
N SER A 87 13.65 -8.98 3.25
CA SER A 87 14.94 -8.31 3.46
C SER A 87 15.05 -6.95 2.80
N ARG A 88 14.23 -6.66 1.78
CA ARG A 88 14.35 -5.44 0.97
C ARG A 88 13.02 -4.74 0.71
N VAL A 89 12.02 -5.45 0.18
CA VAL A 89 10.77 -4.82 -0.27
C VAL A 89 9.96 -4.27 0.91
N ILE A 90 9.69 -5.09 1.94
CA ILE A 90 8.92 -4.65 3.12
C ILE A 90 9.62 -3.50 3.86
N PRO A 91 10.94 -3.56 4.14
CA PRO A 91 11.66 -2.43 4.72
C PRO A 91 11.57 -1.16 3.86
N PHE A 92 11.71 -1.29 2.53
CA PHE A 92 11.61 -0.16 1.63
C PHE A 92 10.24 0.51 1.69
N VAL A 93 9.17 -0.27 1.58
CA VAL A 93 7.77 0.21 1.66
C VAL A 93 7.52 0.96 2.96
N LYS A 94 8.00 0.42 4.09
CA LYS A 94 7.89 1.07 5.41
C LYS A 94 8.68 2.37 5.49
N ASN A 95 9.91 2.37 4.99
CA ASN A 95 10.80 3.54 5.04
C ASN A 95 10.30 4.68 4.14
N GLN A 96 9.75 4.34 2.98
CA GLN A 96 9.15 5.29 2.04
C GLN A 96 7.71 5.67 2.40
N LYS A 97 7.11 5.01 3.39
CA LYS A 97 5.73 5.22 3.86
C LYS A 97 4.70 5.13 2.72
N LEU A 98 4.86 4.13 1.86
CA LEU A 98 3.91 3.90 0.76
C LEU A 98 2.57 3.40 1.32
N GLU A 99 1.47 3.99 0.87
CA GLU A 99 0.11 3.66 1.30
C GLU A 99 -0.76 3.12 0.15
N ALA A 100 -0.33 3.27 -1.10
CA ALA A 100 -0.95 2.60 -2.25
C ALA A 100 -0.82 1.06 -2.12
N GLU A 101 -1.72 0.33 -2.80
CA GLU A 101 -1.85 -1.13 -2.62
C GLU A 101 -0.69 -1.94 -3.22
#